data_AF-A0A9P9EKV5-F1
#
_entry.id   AF-A0A9P9EKV5-F1
#
_cell.length_a   1.000
_cell.length_b   1.000
_cell.length_c   1.000
_cell.angle_alpha   90.00
_cell.angle_beta   90.00
_cell.angle_gamma   90.00
#
_symmetry.space_group_name_H-M   'P 1'
#
loop_
_entity.id
_entity.type
_entity.pdbx_description
1 polymer ?
#
loop_
_entity_poly.entity_id
_entity_poly.type
_entity_poly.pdbx_seq_one_letter_code
_entity_poly.pdbx_strand_id
1 'polypeptide(L)'
;MHFSFEPWFYAQTGLIVAAVLALFGAWIASISRVHGRAEPGRAAFIFLEVIMILYMVHLVMAITANMIIVKRANLIHGHEGSEDEYWAAFKKSMDRGLIVNIVRVVSSIIANALLLFSLVELGSGLMFMLKQQRSKSQKTMRYLALSFAAIMFILQLAILPLMHKYWPMTWKNLGNETMYSHDSSTAGDMMRGLTAIQHLNLTYEVLNLVTAIAVLVYASIVMHAYRTVKSTRGCAISFLAMAILFFIRAMWLLVNHVSVVYMYTGVKTESDLMLDIFLNHWPYTAILLTLFFLALKKQGGIWTTEQPWMRTSEKSLPSVEENRSQ
;
A
#
# COMPACT_ATOMS: atom_id res chain seq x y z
N MET A 1 37.15 -2.49 7.92
CA MET A 1 35.94 -2.38 8.76
C MET A 1 34.84 -3.21 8.11
N HIS A 2 34.51 -4.36 8.67
CA HIS A 2 33.31 -5.10 8.26
C HIS A 2 32.10 -4.37 8.84
N PHE A 3 31.37 -3.62 8.02
CA PHE A 3 30.05 -3.12 8.41
C PHE A 3 29.07 -4.29 8.34
N SER A 4 28.71 -4.86 9.49
CA SER A 4 27.66 -5.87 9.56
C SER A 4 26.31 -5.17 9.41
N PHE A 5 25.68 -5.24 8.24
CA PHE A 5 24.31 -4.74 8.02
C PHE A 5 23.23 -5.56 8.75
N GLU A 6 23.61 -6.70 9.33
CA GLU A 6 22.69 -7.65 9.98
C GLU A 6 21.84 -7.04 11.10
N PRO A 7 22.38 -6.25 12.06
CA PRO A 7 21.57 -5.66 13.14
C PRO A 7 20.44 -4.78 12.60
N TRP A 8 20.68 -4.07 11.50
CA TRP A 8 19.70 -3.20 10.87
C TRP A 8 18.57 -3.98 10.21
N PHE A 9 18.85 -5.13 9.57
CA PHE A 9 17.81 -6.02 9.05
C PHE A 9 16.97 -6.66 10.17
N TYR A 10 17.59 -6.97 11.31
CA TYR A 10 16.86 -7.46 12.48
C TYR A 10 15.98 -6.38 13.09
N ALA A 11 16.49 -5.16 13.29
CA ALA A 11 15.73 -4.02 13.76
C ALA A 11 14.56 -3.71 12.81
N GLN A 12 14.82 -3.71 11.50
CA GLN A 12 13.79 -3.53 10.48
C GLN A 12 12.69 -4.57 10.58
N THR A 13 13.08 -5.84 10.66
CA THR A 13 12.15 -6.95 10.83
C THR A 13 11.30 -6.78 12.09
N GLY A 14 11.91 -6.44 13.23
CA GLY A 14 11.19 -6.22 14.49
C GLY A 14 10.12 -5.14 14.38
N LEU A 15 10.43 -4.02 13.72
CA LEU A 15 9.48 -2.93 13.49
C LEU A 15 8.35 -3.34 12.53
N ILE A 16 8.65 -4.12 11.50
CA ILE A 16 7.62 -4.65 10.58
C ILE A 16 6.71 -5.66 11.31
N VAL A 17 7.27 -6.51 12.17
CA VAL A 17 6.48 -7.44 13.01
C VAL A 17 5.51 -6.67 13.91
N ALA A 18 5.93 -5.57 14.52
CA ALA A 18 5.06 -4.73 15.32
C ALA A 18 3.87 -4.17 14.50
N ALA A 19 4.12 -3.74 13.26
CA ALA A 19 3.07 -3.30 12.34
C ALA A 19 2.11 -4.44 11.96
N VAL A 20 2.63 -5.65 11.67
CA VAL A 20 1.80 -6.84 11.39
C VAL A 20 0.90 -7.17 12.57
N LEU A 21 1.42 -7.17 13.80
CA LEU A 21 0.63 -7.46 15.00
C LEU A 21 -0.48 -6.43 15.23
N ALA A 22 -0.19 -5.14 15.03
CA ALA A 22 -1.18 -4.08 15.14
C ALA A 22 -2.32 -4.24 14.10
N LEU A 23 -1.97 -4.53 12.84
CA LEU A 23 -2.95 -4.77 11.77
C LEU A 23 -3.73 -6.05 11.99
N PHE A 24 -3.11 -7.11 12.49
CA PHE A 24 -3.78 -8.37 12.79
C PHE A 24 -4.84 -8.20 13.88
N GLY A 25 -4.51 -7.47 14.96
CA GLY A 25 -5.47 -7.12 16.01
C GLY A 25 -6.65 -6.30 15.47
N ALA A 26 -6.39 -5.30 14.62
CA ALA A 26 -7.42 -4.52 13.96
C ALA A 26 -8.30 -5.37 13.01
N TRP A 27 -7.68 -6.27 12.25
CA TRP A 27 -8.36 -7.16 11.31
C TRP A 27 -9.31 -8.13 12.04
N ILE A 28 -8.85 -8.80 13.11
CA ILE A 28 -9.71 -9.65 13.94
C ILE A 28 -10.91 -8.85 14.46
N ALA A 29 -10.66 -7.66 14.99
CA ALA A 29 -11.72 -6.80 15.51
C ALA A 29 -12.68 -6.27 14.42
N SER A 30 -12.24 -6.18 13.16
CA SER A 30 -13.07 -5.80 12.00
C SER A 30 -14.13 -6.85 11.71
N ILE A 31 -13.73 -8.12 11.65
CA ILE A 31 -14.61 -9.26 11.30
C ILE A 31 -15.86 -9.26 12.18
N SER A 32 -15.69 -9.01 13.49
CA SER A 32 -16.79 -9.05 14.46
C SER A 32 -17.74 -7.84 14.41
N ARG A 33 -17.39 -6.73 13.75
CA ARG A 33 -18.11 -5.44 13.91
C ARG A 33 -18.62 -4.80 12.60
N VAL A 34 -18.04 -5.13 11.45
CA VAL A 34 -18.30 -4.40 10.20
C VAL A 34 -19.59 -4.85 9.47
N HIS A 35 -20.04 -6.09 9.67
CA HIS A 35 -21.09 -6.76 8.88
C HIS A 35 -22.56 -6.32 9.09
N GLY A 36 -22.83 -5.10 9.57
CA GLY A 36 -24.22 -4.67 9.79
C GLY A 36 -24.51 -3.22 9.42
N ARG A 37 -25.29 -3.05 8.35
CA ARG A 37 -26.17 -1.91 7.93
C ARG A 37 -25.87 -1.34 6.53
N ALA A 38 -26.92 -1.12 5.74
CA ALA A 38 -26.92 -0.66 4.34
C ALA A 38 -26.62 0.84 4.16
N GLU A 39 -25.56 1.35 4.80
CA GLU A 39 -25.20 2.78 4.73
C GLU A 39 -24.25 3.03 3.54
N PRO A 40 -24.54 4.00 2.64
CA PRO A 40 -23.75 4.24 1.43
C PRO A 40 -22.30 4.66 1.70
N GLY A 41 -22.01 5.22 2.89
CA GLY A 41 -20.65 5.57 3.32
C GLY A 41 -19.78 4.37 3.72
N ARG A 42 -20.40 3.21 3.97
CA ARG A 42 -19.66 1.97 4.29
C ARG A 42 -19.01 1.33 3.08
N ALA A 43 -19.32 1.78 1.86
CA ALA A 43 -18.71 1.28 0.63
C ALA A 43 -17.17 1.39 0.65
N ALA A 44 -16.63 2.44 1.28
CA ALA A 44 -15.20 2.61 1.47
C ALA A 44 -14.56 1.55 2.39
N PHE A 45 -15.34 0.94 3.28
CA PHE A 45 -14.84 -0.04 4.26
C PHE A 45 -15.03 -1.49 3.80
N ILE A 46 -15.79 -1.74 2.72
CA ILE A 46 -15.96 -3.09 2.14
C ILE A 46 -14.60 -3.70 1.79
N PHE A 47 -13.68 -2.88 1.29
CA PHE A 47 -12.35 -3.34 0.89
C PHE A 47 -11.33 -3.35 2.03
N LEU A 48 -11.66 -2.79 3.21
CA LEU A 48 -10.69 -2.60 4.29
C LEU A 48 -10.09 -3.93 4.76
N GLU A 49 -10.92 -4.96 4.92
CA GLU A 49 -10.47 -6.28 5.35
C GLU A 49 -9.51 -6.92 4.33
N VAL A 50 -9.85 -6.80 3.04
CA VAL A 50 -9.02 -7.29 1.93
C VAL A 50 -7.70 -6.53 1.87
N ILE A 51 -7.74 -5.20 2.02
CA ILE A 51 -6.53 -4.36 2.04
C ILE A 51 -5.62 -4.76 3.21
N MET A 52 -6.18 -4.95 4.41
CA MET A 52 -5.40 -5.36 5.58
C MET A 52 -4.74 -6.73 5.36
N ILE A 53 -5.47 -7.73 4.85
CA ILE A 53 -4.91 -9.05 4.57
C ILE A 53 -3.77 -8.95 3.55
N LEU A 54 -4.01 -8.29 2.41
CA LEU A 54 -3.02 -8.14 1.36
C LEU A 54 -1.78 -7.39 1.86
N TYR A 55 -1.97 -6.35 2.66
CA TYR A 55 -0.86 -5.60 3.22
C TYR A 55 -0.10 -6.38 4.29
N MET A 56 -0.79 -7.18 5.13
CA MET A 56 -0.12 -8.12 6.05
C MET A 56 0.71 -9.15 5.29
N VAL A 57 0.19 -9.71 4.19
CA VAL A 57 0.98 -10.61 3.31
C VAL A 57 2.20 -9.89 2.76
N HIS A 58 2.06 -8.65 2.30
CA HIS A 58 3.19 -7.83 1.86
C HIS A 58 4.26 -7.67 2.95
N LEU A 59 3.86 -7.34 4.18
CA LEU A 59 4.77 -7.17 5.32
C LEU A 59 5.47 -8.48 5.71
N VAL A 60 4.73 -9.61 5.75
CA VAL A 60 5.31 -10.94 6.02
C VAL A 60 6.33 -11.34 4.95
N MET A 61 6.05 -11.04 3.69
CA MET A 61 7.02 -11.26 2.61
C MET A 61 8.23 -10.33 2.70
N ALA A 62 8.05 -9.09 3.20
CA ALA A 62 9.18 -8.19 3.49
C ALA A 62 10.08 -8.73 4.61
N ILE A 63 9.49 -9.23 5.71
CA ILE A 63 10.21 -9.93 6.79
C ILE A 63 11.00 -11.12 6.22
N THR A 64 10.33 -11.95 5.41
CA THR A 64 10.95 -13.13 4.81
C THR A 64 12.09 -12.74 3.87
N ALA A 65 11.94 -11.69 3.07
CA ALA A 65 12.99 -11.17 2.20
C ALA A 65 14.21 -10.71 3.00
N ASN A 66 14.01 -9.99 4.10
CA ASN A 66 15.10 -9.56 4.98
C ASN A 66 15.85 -10.75 5.58
N MET A 67 15.13 -11.78 6.02
CA MET A 67 15.75 -13.00 6.56
C MET A 67 16.53 -13.79 5.49
N ILE A 68 16.05 -13.80 4.25
CA ILE A 68 16.79 -14.38 3.12
C ILE A 68 18.09 -13.61 2.86
N ILE A 69 18.07 -12.28 2.96
CA ILE A 69 19.27 -11.45 2.78
C ILE A 69 20.29 -11.73 3.89
N VAL A 70 19.86 -11.76 5.15
CA VAL A 70 20.76 -12.08 6.29
C VAL A 70 21.34 -13.50 6.16
N LYS A 71 20.50 -14.49 5.85
CA LYS A 71 20.98 -15.86 5.64
C LYS A 71 22.00 -15.94 4.51
N ARG A 72 21.80 -15.16 3.43
CA ARG A 72 22.74 -15.09 2.31
C ARG A 72 24.06 -14.44 2.73
N ALA A 73 24.01 -13.36 3.51
CA ALA A 73 25.22 -12.74 4.04
C ALA A 73 26.04 -13.75 4.87
N ASN A 74 25.39 -14.53 5.72
CA ASN A 74 26.05 -15.57 6.51
C ASN A 74 26.66 -16.68 5.66
N LEU A 75 25.97 -17.09 4.57
CA LEU A 75 26.51 -18.07 3.62
C LEU A 75 27.77 -17.55 2.91
N ILE A 76 27.85 -16.25 2.61
CA ILE A 76 29.04 -15.67 1.96
C ILE A 76 30.24 -15.65 2.91
N HIS A 77 30.02 -15.38 4.20
CA HIS A 77 31.11 -15.21 5.17
C HIS A 77 31.54 -16.50 5.89
N GLY A 78 30.67 -17.51 5.96
CA GLY A 78 30.88 -18.69 6.79
C GLY A 78 30.93 -20.03 6.03
N HIS A 79 31.06 -20.03 4.71
CA HIS A 79 31.07 -21.28 3.95
C HIS A 79 32.46 -21.92 3.89
N GLU A 80 32.61 -23.06 4.58
CA GLU A 80 33.80 -23.93 4.54
C GLU A 80 33.60 -25.15 3.60
N GLY A 81 32.46 -25.26 2.92
CA GLY A 81 32.12 -26.38 2.04
C GLY A 81 32.66 -26.26 0.62
N SER A 82 32.35 -27.24 -0.24
CA SER A 82 32.73 -27.18 -1.65
C SER A 82 32.06 -26.02 -2.38
N GLU A 83 32.69 -25.55 -3.45
CA GLU A 83 32.17 -24.48 -4.31
C GLU A 83 30.81 -24.84 -4.92
N ASP A 84 30.63 -26.10 -5.32
CA ASP A 84 29.36 -26.60 -5.86
C ASP A 84 28.21 -26.54 -4.84
N GLU A 85 28.50 -26.88 -3.58
CA GLU A 85 27.51 -26.82 -2.50
C GLU A 85 27.12 -25.37 -2.18
N TYR A 86 28.10 -24.47 -2.18
CA TYR A 86 27.87 -23.03 -2.04
C TYR A 86 26.93 -22.52 -3.14
N TRP A 87 27.25 -22.78 -4.40
CA TRP A 87 26.46 -22.32 -5.53
C TRP A 87 25.05 -22.90 -5.54
N ALA A 88 24.89 -24.17 -5.17
CA ALA A 88 23.58 -24.80 -5.04
C ALA A 88 22.73 -24.15 -3.93
N ALA A 89 23.32 -23.90 -2.76
CA ALA A 89 22.64 -23.23 -1.64
C ALA A 89 22.29 -21.77 -1.98
N PHE A 90 23.22 -21.06 -2.63
CA PHE A 90 23.04 -19.69 -3.09
C PHE A 90 21.90 -19.59 -4.11
N LYS A 91 21.92 -20.40 -5.18
CA LYS A 91 20.87 -20.46 -6.19
C LYS A 91 19.49 -20.74 -5.57
N LYS A 92 19.41 -21.72 -4.67
CA LYS A 92 18.17 -22.04 -3.94
C LYS A 92 17.67 -20.86 -3.11
N SER A 93 18.57 -20.09 -2.50
CA SER A 93 18.22 -18.86 -1.78
C SER A 93 17.72 -17.76 -2.72
N MET A 94 18.24 -17.68 -3.96
CA MET A 94 17.78 -16.71 -4.97
C MET A 94 16.37 -17.01 -5.43
N ASP A 95 16.10 -18.27 -5.81
CA ASP A 95 14.80 -18.68 -6.34
C ASP A 95 13.69 -18.41 -5.32
N ARG A 96 13.97 -18.70 -4.04
CA ARG A 96 13.09 -18.35 -2.92
C ARG A 96 12.90 -16.84 -2.79
N GLY A 97 13.99 -16.06 -2.87
CA GLY A 97 13.94 -14.61 -2.80
C GLY A 97 13.09 -13.99 -3.93
N LEU A 98 13.19 -14.54 -5.14
CA LEU A 98 12.39 -14.10 -6.28
C LEU A 98 10.90 -14.33 -6.06
N ILE A 99 10.51 -15.54 -5.63
CA ILE A 99 9.10 -15.88 -5.33
C ILE A 99 8.54 -14.96 -4.23
N VAL A 100 9.30 -14.80 -3.13
CA VAL A 100 8.92 -13.92 -2.02
C VAL A 100 8.72 -12.48 -2.52
N ASN A 101 9.62 -11.98 -3.36
CA ASN A 101 9.51 -10.62 -3.90
C ASN A 101 8.31 -10.47 -4.84
N ILE A 102 8.01 -11.46 -5.69
CA ILE A 102 6.83 -11.43 -6.57
C ILE A 102 5.55 -11.33 -5.74
N VAL A 103 5.38 -12.19 -4.72
CA VAL A 103 4.20 -12.18 -3.85
C VAL A 103 4.11 -10.85 -3.10
N ARG A 104 5.23 -10.33 -2.59
CA ARG A 104 5.33 -9.02 -1.93
C ARG A 104 4.87 -7.87 -2.83
N VAL A 105 5.30 -7.89 -4.09
CA VAL A 105 4.98 -6.85 -5.07
C VAL A 105 3.49 -6.93 -5.45
N VAL A 106 3.00 -8.09 -5.86
CA VAL A 106 1.59 -8.30 -6.24
C VAL A 106 0.63 -7.89 -5.12
N SER A 107 0.88 -8.34 -3.89
CA SER A 107 0.05 -7.98 -2.74
C SER A 107 0.07 -6.48 -2.45
N SER A 108 1.23 -5.83 -2.53
CA SER A 108 1.34 -4.37 -2.36
C SER A 108 0.57 -3.59 -3.42
N ILE A 109 0.58 -4.03 -4.68
CA ILE A 109 -0.08 -3.31 -5.78
C ILE A 109 -1.58 -3.35 -5.60
N ILE A 110 -2.12 -4.53 -5.32
CA ILE A 110 -3.56 -4.71 -5.11
C ILE A 110 -3.99 -3.92 -3.86
N ALA A 111 -3.21 -3.97 -2.78
CA ALA A 111 -3.48 -3.17 -1.58
C ALA A 111 -3.45 -1.66 -1.87
N ASN A 112 -2.44 -1.15 -2.59
CA ASN A 112 -2.34 0.26 -2.97
C ASN A 112 -3.55 0.72 -3.82
N ALA A 113 -3.95 -0.09 -4.81
CA ALA A 113 -5.10 0.19 -5.67
C ALA A 113 -6.42 0.27 -4.87
N LEU A 114 -6.65 -0.72 -4.00
CA LEU A 114 -7.84 -0.75 -3.15
C LEU A 114 -7.82 0.38 -2.10
N LEU A 115 -6.65 0.75 -1.58
CA LEU A 115 -6.52 1.89 -0.67
C LEU A 115 -6.89 3.20 -1.36
N LEU A 116 -6.36 3.45 -2.56
CA LEU A 116 -6.70 4.63 -3.35
C LEU A 116 -8.22 4.72 -3.56
N PHE A 117 -8.83 3.60 -3.96
CA PHE A 117 -10.28 3.51 -4.13
C PHE A 117 -11.03 3.82 -2.83
N SER A 118 -10.58 3.25 -1.71
CA SER A 118 -11.18 3.46 -0.38
C SER A 118 -11.09 4.92 0.09
N LEU A 119 -9.96 5.60 -0.17
CA LEU A 119 -9.79 7.01 0.17
C LEU A 119 -10.73 7.92 -0.65
N VAL A 120 -10.89 7.63 -1.94
CA VAL A 120 -11.78 8.40 -2.83
C VAL A 120 -13.26 8.16 -2.47
N GLU A 121 -13.65 6.91 -2.19
CA GLU A 121 -14.99 6.58 -1.71
C GLU A 121 -15.25 7.19 -0.33
N LEU A 122 -14.27 7.22 0.57
CA LEU A 122 -14.40 7.87 1.88
C LEU A 122 -14.67 9.37 1.73
N GLY A 123 -13.85 10.08 0.95
CA GLY A 123 -14.07 11.50 0.68
C GLY A 123 -15.42 11.77 -0.01
N SER A 124 -15.83 10.89 -0.92
CA SER A 124 -17.14 10.97 -1.58
C SER A 124 -18.28 10.75 -0.58
N GLY A 125 -18.15 9.78 0.32
CA GLY A 125 -19.09 9.52 1.40
C GLY A 125 -19.22 10.72 2.33
N LEU A 126 -18.09 11.32 2.75
CA LEU A 126 -18.10 12.54 3.54
C LEU A 126 -18.80 13.69 2.81
N MET A 127 -18.53 13.91 1.53
CA MET A 127 -19.20 14.97 0.77
C MET A 127 -20.69 14.71 0.56
N PHE A 128 -21.09 13.44 0.41
CA PHE A 128 -22.49 13.04 0.32
C PHE A 128 -23.24 13.35 1.62
N MET A 129 -22.62 13.11 2.79
CA MET A 129 -23.21 13.45 4.09
C MET A 129 -23.49 14.95 4.25
N LEU A 130 -22.69 15.83 3.64
CA LEU A 130 -22.93 17.28 3.68
C LEU A 130 -24.03 17.72 2.71
N LYS A 131 -24.00 17.21 1.47
CA LYS A 131 -24.83 17.73 0.36
C LYS A 131 -26.13 16.95 0.14
N GLN A 132 -26.28 15.78 0.75
CA GLN A 132 -27.42 14.86 0.59
C GLN A 132 -27.67 14.37 -0.84
N GLN A 133 -26.78 14.72 -1.78
CA GLN A 133 -26.89 14.36 -3.19
C GLN A 133 -25.54 13.90 -3.71
N ARG A 134 -25.56 12.84 -4.54
CA ARG A 134 -24.38 12.39 -5.26
C ARG A 134 -24.11 13.35 -6.40
N SER A 135 -23.02 14.12 -6.29
CA SER A 135 -22.63 15.05 -7.35
C SER A 135 -22.04 14.29 -8.54
N LYS A 136 -22.17 14.84 -9.76
CA LYS A 136 -21.51 14.30 -10.95
C LYS A 136 -19.99 14.18 -10.73
N SER A 137 -19.39 15.17 -10.04
CA SER A 137 -17.97 15.18 -9.69
C SER A 137 -17.53 13.98 -8.85
N GLN A 138 -18.34 13.51 -7.89
CA GLN A 138 -18.02 12.30 -7.11
C GLN A 138 -17.98 11.05 -7.99
N LYS A 139 -18.94 10.91 -8.92
CA LYS A 139 -18.93 9.79 -9.89
C LYS A 139 -17.68 9.85 -10.76
N THR A 140 -17.34 11.02 -11.28
CA THR A 140 -16.12 11.21 -12.09
C THR A 140 -14.86 10.85 -11.30
N MET A 141 -14.71 11.31 -10.05
CA MET A 141 -13.56 10.98 -9.21
C MET A 141 -13.42 9.47 -8.96
N ARG A 142 -14.53 8.77 -8.75
CA ARG A 142 -14.54 7.30 -8.60
C ARG A 142 -14.01 6.60 -9.87
N TYR A 143 -14.52 6.98 -11.04
CA TYR A 143 -14.05 6.38 -12.30
C TYR A 143 -12.59 6.70 -12.58
N LEU A 144 -12.16 7.95 -12.33
CA LEU A 144 -10.75 8.33 -12.45
C LEU A 144 -9.86 7.50 -11.52
N ALA A 145 -10.25 7.33 -10.26
CA ALA A 145 -9.51 6.51 -9.30
C ALA A 145 -9.40 5.05 -9.76
N LEU A 146 -10.47 4.47 -10.29
CA LEU A 146 -10.45 3.12 -10.86
C LEU A 146 -9.55 3.03 -12.09
N SER A 147 -9.61 4.01 -13.00
CA SER A 147 -8.76 4.06 -14.19
C SER A 147 -7.28 4.17 -13.82
N PHE A 148 -6.92 5.06 -12.90
CA PHE A 148 -5.54 5.20 -12.41
C PHE A 148 -5.07 3.93 -11.69
N ALA A 149 -5.91 3.34 -10.84
CA ALA A 149 -5.60 2.07 -10.17
C ALA A 149 -5.35 0.93 -11.19
N ALA A 150 -6.16 0.85 -12.24
CA ALA A 150 -5.98 -0.14 -13.30
C ALA A 150 -4.69 0.08 -14.10
N ILE A 151 -4.36 1.33 -14.47
CA ILE A 151 -3.10 1.67 -15.16
C ILE A 151 -1.90 1.28 -14.29
N MET A 152 -1.92 1.67 -13.01
CA MET A 152 -0.86 1.33 -12.06
C MET A 152 -0.70 -0.18 -11.87
N PHE A 153 -1.81 -0.92 -11.85
CA PHE A 153 -1.80 -2.38 -11.76
C PHE A 153 -1.20 -3.04 -13.01
N ILE A 154 -1.60 -2.60 -14.22
CA ILE A 154 -1.06 -3.11 -15.49
C ILE A 154 0.45 -2.83 -15.59
N LEU A 155 0.87 -1.61 -15.25
CA LEU A 155 2.28 -1.22 -15.30
C LEU A 155 3.15 -2.13 -14.43
N GLN A 156 2.67 -2.45 -13.23
CA GLN A 156 3.39 -3.32 -12.32
C GLN A 156 3.35 -4.80 -12.69
N LEU A 157 2.24 -5.29 -13.25
CA LEU A 157 2.19 -6.63 -13.83
C LEU A 157 3.21 -6.79 -14.97
N ALA A 158 3.45 -5.74 -15.78
CA ALA A 158 4.45 -5.76 -16.83
C ALA A 158 5.90 -5.87 -16.31
N ILE A 159 6.16 -5.45 -15.06
CA ILE A 159 7.48 -5.56 -14.43
C ILE A 159 7.81 -7.00 -14.04
N LEU A 160 6.82 -7.80 -13.64
CA LEU A 160 7.02 -9.18 -13.15
C LEU A 160 7.77 -10.10 -14.14
N PRO A 161 7.38 -10.22 -15.42
CA PRO A 161 8.11 -11.06 -16.37
C PRO A 161 9.53 -10.56 -16.61
N LEU A 162 9.75 -9.24 -16.58
CA LEU A 162 11.09 -8.66 -16.71
C LEU A 162 11.95 -9.02 -15.49
N MET A 163 11.42 -8.91 -14.28
CA MET A 163 12.11 -9.36 -13.07
C MET A 163 12.45 -10.84 -13.15
N HIS A 164 11.51 -11.69 -13.57
CA HIS A 164 11.77 -13.12 -13.70
C HIS A 164 12.89 -13.43 -14.73
N LYS A 165 12.93 -12.69 -15.84
CA LYS A 165 13.94 -12.87 -16.90
C LYS A 165 15.33 -12.37 -16.50
N TYR A 166 15.42 -11.14 -15.98
CA TYR A 166 16.71 -10.45 -15.81
C TYR A 166 17.32 -10.61 -14.42
N TRP A 167 16.52 -10.91 -13.39
CA TRP A 167 17.04 -11.12 -12.03
C TRP A 167 17.98 -12.32 -11.90
N PRO A 168 17.74 -13.49 -12.52
CA PRO A 168 18.71 -14.58 -12.50
C PRO A 168 20.01 -14.22 -13.24
N MET A 169 19.94 -13.36 -14.27
CA MET A 169 21.08 -12.95 -15.08
C MET A 169 22.05 -12.06 -14.31
N THR A 170 21.56 -11.13 -13.48
CA THR A 170 22.43 -10.30 -12.62
C THR A 170 23.28 -11.13 -11.70
N TRP A 171 22.70 -12.16 -11.09
CA TRP A 171 23.42 -13.01 -10.15
C TRP A 171 24.40 -13.95 -10.86
N LYS A 172 24.02 -14.50 -12.02
CA LYS A 172 24.93 -15.30 -12.82
C LYS A 172 26.18 -14.51 -13.22
N ASN A 173 26.01 -13.23 -13.54
CA ASN A 173 27.12 -12.33 -13.87
C ASN A 173 27.94 -11.89 -12.64
N LEU A 174 27.31 -11.75 -11.47
CA LEU A 174 28.02 -11.45 -10.21
C LEU A 174 28.78 -12.66 -9.65
N GLY A 175 28.36 -13.88 -9.97
CA GLY A 175 28.92 -15.11 -9.41
C GLY A 175 30.01 -15.79 -10.24
N ASN A 176 29.96 -15.66 -11.58
CA ASN A 176 30.94 -16.25 -12.48
C ASN A 176 31.84 -15.17 -13.10
N GLU A 177 32.79 -14.62 -12.34
CA GLU A 177 33.85 -13.77 -12.92
C GLU A 177 34.80 -14.56 -13.84
N THR A 178 34.89 -15.90 -13.67
CA THR A 178 35.92 -16.72 -14.34
C THR A 178 35.41 -17.58 -15.50
N MET A 179 34.10 -17.84 -15.61
CA MET A 179 33.57 -18.88 -16.51
C MET A 179 32.82 -18.37 -17.76
N TYR A 180 32.69 -17.05 -17.91
CA TYR A 180 32.12 -16.47 -19.12
C TYR A 180 33.20 -15.72 -19.90
N SER A 181 33.55 -16.25 -21.07
CA SER A 181 33.96 -15.39 -22.18
C SER A 181 32.84 -14.38 -22.37
N HIS A 182 33.05 -13.14 -21.91
CA HIS A 182 32.07 -12.07 -22.01
C HIS A 182 31.67 -11.87 -23.47
N ASP A 183 30.62 -12.54 -23.91
CA ASP A 183 29.87 -12.08 -25.06
C ASP A 183 29.19 -10.79 -24.60
N SER A 184 29.79 -9.66 -25.00
CA SER A 184 29.39 -8.30 -24.61
C SER A 184 27.90 -8.04 -24.86
N SER A 185 27.30 -8.81 -25.78
CA SER A 185 25.86 -8.84 -26.06
C SER A 185 25.01 -9.21 -24.84
N THR A 186 25.39 -10.23 -24.06
CA THR A 186 24.59 -10.73 -22.93
C THR A 186 24.59 -9.75 -21.75
N ALA A 187 25.74 -9.12 -21.48
CA ALA A 187 25.84 -8.08 -20.45
C ALA A 187 25.03 -6.83 -20.86
N GLY A 188 25.10 -6.43 -22.14
CA GLY A 188 24.31 -5.33 -22.68
C GLY A 188 22.80 -5.57 -22.57
N ASP A 189 22.34 -6.79 -22.86
CA ASP A 189 20.91 -7.15 -22.76
C ASP A 189 20.42 -7.17 -21.31
N MET A 190 21.24 -7.66 -20.38
CA MET A 190 20.93 -7.61 -18.95
C MET A 190 20.79 -6.15 -18.46
N MET A 191 21.76 -5.29 -18.77
CA MET A 191 21.73 -3.89 -18.34
C MET A 191 20.50 -3.17 -18.91
N ARG A 192 20.21 -3.36 -20.20
CA ARG A 192 18.99 -2.82 -20.83
C ARG A 192 17.72 -3.30 -20.12
N GLY A 193 17.65 -4.57 -19.74
CA GLY A 193 16.54 -5.14 -18.99
C GLY A 193 16.35 -4.54 -17.59
N LEU A 194 17.44 -4.35 -16.84
CA LEU A 194 17.40 -3.74 -15.51
C LEU A 194 17.03 -2.26 -15.58
N THR A 195 17.59 -1.51 -16.53
CA THR A 195 17.23 -0.11 -16.78
C THR A 195 15.75 0.02 -17.14
N ALA A 196 15.21 -0.90 -17.95
CA ALA A 196 13.77 -0.93 -18.24
C ALA A 196 12.93 -1.17 -16.96
N ILE A 197 13.29 -2.14 -16.11
CA ILE A 197 12.60 -2.39 -14.82
C ILE A 197 12.64 -1.13 -13.94
N GLN A 198 13.79 -0.48 -13.86
CA GLN A 198 13.98 0.74 -13.08
C GLN A 198 13.12 1.90 -13.59
N HIS A 199 13.08 2.15 -14.91
CA HIS A 199 12.22 3.19 -15.49
C HIS A 199 10.74 2.89 -15.32
N LEU A 200 10.31 1.63 -15.42
CA LEU A 200 8.92 1.25 -15.17
C LEU A 200 8.54 1.47 -13.70
N ASN A 201 9.40 1.10 -12.75
CA ASN A 201 9.17 1.39 -11.32
C ASN A 201 9.12 2.90 -11.05
N LEU A 202 10.05 3.67 -11.63
CA LEU A 202 10.04 5.12 -11.51
C LEU A 202 8.74 5.73 -12.06
N THR A 203 8.29 5.24 -13.23
CA THR A 203 7.02 5.66 -13.84
C THR A 203 5.84 5.36 -12.91
N TYR A 204 5.83 4.17 -12.28
CA TYR A 204 4.82 3.81 -11.29
C TYR A 204 4.83 4.78 -10.10
N GLU A 205 5.99 5.11 -9.55
CA GLU A 205 6.08 6.03 -8.40
C GLU A 205 5.68 7.46 -8.75
N VAL A 206 5.98 7.92 -9.97
CA VAL A 206 5.48 9.22 -10.47
C VAL A 206 3.94 9.21 -10.52
N LEU A 207 3.32 8.16 -11.07
CA LEU A 207 1.87 8.03 -11.10
C LEU A 207 1.28 7.96 -9.69
N ASN A 208 1.92 7.21 -8.79
CA ASN A 208 1.54 7.10 -7.39
C ASN A 208 1.57 8.49 -6.70
N LEU A 209 2.62 9.28 -6.90
CA LEU A 209 2.70 10.66 -6.40
C LEU A 209 1.60 11.55 -6.97
N VAL A 210 1.32 11.49 -8.28
CA VAL A 210 0.22 12.23 -8.90
C VAL A 210 -1.13 11.88 -8.25
N THR A 211 -1.40 10.60 -8.01
CA THR A 211 -2.63 10.19 -7.31
C THR A 211 -2.65 10.66 -5.85
N ALA A 212 -1.51 10.66 -5.15
CA ALA A 212 -1.42 11.14 -3.79
C ALA A 212 -1.69 12.65 -3.68
N ILE A 213 -1.18 13.44 -4.62
CA ILE A 213 -1.49 14.89 -4.74
C ILE A 213 -2.99 15.08 -4.99
N ALA A 214 -3.59 14.31 -5.90
CA ALA A 214 -5.03 14.41 -6.18
C ALA A 214 -5.87 14.08 -4.95
N VAL A 215 -5.53 13.03 -4.20
CA VAL A 215 -6.19 12.68 -2.93
C VAL A 215 -6.01 13.76 -1.87
N LEU A 216 -4.81 14.36 -1.76
CA LEU A 216 -4.53 15.45 -0.83
C LEU A 216 -5.34 16.71 -1.14
N VAL A 217 -5.42 17.10 -2.41
CA VAL A 217 -6.27 18.21 -2.88
C VAL A 217 -7.73 17.90 -2.57
N TYR A 218 -8.19 16.68 -2.86
CA TYR A 218 -9.55 16.27 -2.57
C TYR A 218 -9.87 16.31 -1.08
N ALA A 219 -8.99 15.78 -0.22
CA ALA A 219 -9.14 15.82 1.22
C ALA A 219 -9.16 17.26 1.77
N SER A 220 -8.39 18.16 1.16
CA SER A 220 -8.39 19.59 1.51
C SER A 220 -9.74 20.24 1.17
N ILE A 221 -10.32 19.94 0.01
CA ILE A 221 -11.66 20.40 -0.38
C ILE A 221 -12.72 19.89 0.60
N VAL A 222 -12.67 18.59 0.95
CA VAL A 222 -13.58 17.99 1.94
C VAL A 222 -13.42 18.72 3.28
N MET A 223 -12.20 18.89 3.78
CA MET A 223 -11.93 19.58 5.04
C MET A 223 -12.46 21.03 5.05
N HIS A 224 -12.30 21.76 3.94
CA HIS A 224 -12.84 23.10 3.80
C HIS A 224 -14.37 23.11 3.87
N ALA A 225 -15.05 22.16 3.22
CA ALA A 225 -16.50 22.03 3.25
C ALA A 225 -17.03 21.73 4.67
N TYR A 226 -16.23 21.04 5.49
CA TYR A 226 -16.55 20.70 6.88
C TYR A 226 -16.20 21.78 7.92
N ARG A 227 -15.71 22.97 7.50
CA ARG A 227 -15.26 24.02 8.43
C ARG A 227 -16.34 24.51 9.40
N THR A 228 -17.61 24.47 9.00
CA THR A 228 -18.76 24.97 9.79
C THR A 228 -19.46 23.87 10.59
N VAL A 229 -19.22 22.57 10.29
CA VAL A 229 -19.96 21.45 10.88
C VAL A 229 -19.12 20.76 11.95
N LYS A 230 -19.22 21.24 13.21
CA LYS A 230 -18.37 20.79 14.33
C LYS A 230 -18.50 19.29 14.64
N SER A 231 -19.69 18.71 14.54
CA SER A 231 -19.98 17.31 14.94
C SER A 231 -19.24 16.27 14.09
N THR A 232 -18.93 16.61 12.84
CA THR A 232 -18.39 15.68 11.83
C THR A 232 -16.99 16.05 11.36
N ARG A 233 -16.49 17.23 11.77
CA ARG A 233 -15.15 17.74 11.44
C ARG A 233 -14.03 16.76 11.79
N GLY A 234 -14.16 15.99 12.87
CA GLY A 234 -13.14 14.99 13.26
C GLY A 234 -12.83 13.97 12.16
N CYS A 235 -13.83 13.51 11.41
CA CYS A 235 -13.60 12.53 10.34
C CYS A 235 -12.98 13.17 9.09
N ALA A 236 -13.30 14.43 8.80
CA ALA A 236 -12.61 15.18 7.74
C ALA A 236 -11.13 15.44 8.09
N ILE A 237 -10.83 15.71 9.36
CA ILE A 237 -9.44 15.82 9.86
C ILE A 237 -8.70 14.49 9.70
N SER A 238 -9.30 13.38 10.13
CA SER A 238 -8.70 12.05 9.94
C SER A 238 -8.47 11.72 8.46
N PHE A 239 -9.40 12.09 7.57
CA PHE A 239 -9.23 11.91 6.13
C PHE A 239 -8.07 12.73 5.57
N LEU A 240 -7.96 14.01 5.97
CA LEU A 240 -6.83 14.85 5.60
C LEU A 240 -5.50 14.29 6.12
N ALA A 241 -5.46 13.82 7.38
CA ALA A 241 -4.26 13.21 7.95
C ALA A 241 -3.83 11.96 7.16
N MET A 242 -4.78 11.10 6.77
CA MET A 242 -4.48 9.95 5.91
C MET A 242 -3.94 10.36 4.54
N ALA A 243 -4.49 11.42 3.93
CA ALA A 243 -4.02 11.94 2.66
C ALA A 243 -2.59 12.51 2.75
N ILE A 244 -2.26 13.19 3.85
CA ILE A 244 -0.89 13.68 4.13
C ILE A 244 0.08 12.50 4.29
N LEU A 245 -0.28 11.48 5.08
CA LEU A 245 0.55 10.28 5.24
C LEU A 245 0.75 9.54 3.91
N PHE A 246 -0.29 9.47 3.08
CA PHE A 246 -0.21 8.85 1.76
C PHE A 246 0.73 9.63 0.83
N PHE A 247 0.67 10.96 0.88
CA PHE A 247 1.59 11.84 0.14
C PHE A 247 3.05 11.71 0.61
N ILE A 248 3.30 11.74 1.92
CA ILE A 248 4.65 11.56 2.50
C ILE A 248 5.25 10.24 1.99
N ARG A 249 4.46 9.16 2.05
CA ARG A 249 4.88 7.85 1.54
C ARG A 249 5.20 7.87 0.05
N ALA A 250 4.31 8.41 -0.77
CA ALA A 250 4.53 8.46 -2.22
C ALA A 250 5.78 9.28 -2.57
N MET A 251 6.03 10.38 -1.85
CA MET A 251 7.23 11.19 -2.02
C MET A 251 8.49 10.42 -1.65
N TRP A 252 8.50 9.73 -0.51
CA TRP A 252 9.62 8.89 -0.10
C TRP A 252 9.93 7.78 -1.12
N LEU A 253 8.90 7.06 -1.58
CA LEU A 253 9.06 6.00 -2.56
C LEU A 253 9.63 6.53 -3.88
N LEU A 254 9.19 7.70 -4.33
CA LEU A 254 9.75 8.35 -5.51
C LEU A 254 11.23 8.71 -5.30
N VAL A 255 11.56 9.39 -4.19
CA VAL A 255 12.95 9.79 -3.89
C VAL A 255 13.87 8.58 -3.81
N ASN A 256 13.44 7.51 -3.14
CA ASN A 256 14.20 6.27 -3.03
C ASN A 256 14.38 5.56 -4.40
N HIS A 257 13.42 5.64 -5.32
CA HIS A 257 13.60 5.09 -6.66
C HIS A 257 14.48 5.99 -7.54
N VAL A 258 14.33 7.32 -7.45
CA VAL A 258 15.18 8.28 -8.15
C VAL A 258 16.64 8.13 -7.73
N SER A 259 16.92 7.97 -6.43
CA SER A 259 18.30 7.76 -5.95
C SER A 259 18.91 6.49 -6.53
N VAL A 260 18.17 5.38 -6.55
CA VAL A 260 18.62 4.11 -7.14
C VAL A 260 18.91 4.24 -8.64
N VAL A 261 18.10 5.01 -9.38
CA VAL A 261 18.27 5.18 -10.84
C VAL A 261 19.42 6.12 -11.19
N TYR A 262 19.53 7.25 -10.50
CA TYR A 262 20.42 8.34 -10.94
C TYR A 262 21.72 8.47 -10.14
N MET A 263 21.74 8.07 -8.86
CA MET A 263 22.93 8.27 -8.03
C MET A 263 23.92 7.10 -8.10
N TYR A 264 23.57 5.98 -8.75
CA TYR A 264 24.37 4.74 -8.79
C TYR A 264 24.84 4.23 -7.42
N THR A 265 24.33 4.79 -6.32
CA THR A 265 24.47 4.29 -4.95
C THR A 265 23.53 3.10 -4.81
N GLY A 266 23.81 2.02 -5.54
CA GLY A 266 23.02 0.79 -5.49
C GLY A 266 23.02 0.12 -4.11
N VAL A 267 23.86 0.62 -3.19
CA VAL A 267 23.92 0.20 -1.80
C VAL A 267 23.05 1.15 -0.97
N LYS A 268 21.93 0.62 -0.46
CA LYS A 268 21.16 1.31 0.57
C LYS A 268 22.04 1.52 1.80
N THR A 269 22.09 2.75 2.28
CA THR A 269 22.73 3.05 3.57
C THR A 269 21.89 2.49 4.71
N GLU A 270 22.49 2.33 5.90
CA GLU A 270 21.78 1.91 7.11
C GLU A 270 20.60 2.86 7.42
N SER A 271 20.80 4.16 7.20
CA SER A 271 19.75 5.18 7.31
C SER A 271 18.60 4.96 6.33
N ASP A 272 18.88 4.53 5.09
CA ASP A 272 17.82 4.29 4.09
C ASP A 272 16.90 3.15 4.51
N LEU A 273 17.47 2.10 5.13
CA LEU A 273 16.69 0.96 5.65
C LEU A 273 15.73 1.41 6.76
N MET A 274 16.20 2.26 7.67
CA MET A 274 15.37 2.78 8.77
C MET A 274 14.31 3.76 8.27
N LEU A 275 14.68 4.68 7.37
CA LEU A 275 13.76 5.63 6.78
C LEU A 275 12.66 4.93 5.97
N ASP A 276 12.99 3.85 5.26
CA ASP A 276 11.99 3.07 4.52
C ASP A 276 10.89 2.53 5.44
N ILE A 277 11.25 2.11 6.66
CA ILE A 277 10.24 1.65 7.64
C ILE A 277 9.29 2.80 8.01
N PHE A 278 9.84 3.95 8.43
CA PHE A 278 9.06 5.06 8.96
C PHE A 278 8.33 5.87 7.90
N LEU A 279 8.80 5.87 6.65
CA LEU A 279 8.23 6.66 5.57
C LEU A 279 7.44 5.83 4.56
N ASN A 280 7.59 4.49 4.53
CA ASN A 280 6.79 3.61 3.70
C ASN A 280 5.81 2.76 4.51
N HIS A 281 6.33 1.94 5.45
CA HIS A 281 5.51 0.91 6.10
C HIS A 281 4.59 1.46 7.20
N TRP A 282 5.12 2.31 8.08
CA TRP A 282 4.33 2.90 9.17
C TRP A 282 3.24 3.86 8.71
N PRO A 283 3.45 4.75 7.72
CA PRO A 283 2.40 5.62 7.23
C PRO A 283 1.24 4.83 6.63
N TYR A 284 1.54 3.78 5.86
CA TYR A 284 0.50 2.90 5.32
C TYR A 284 -0.28 2.19 6.44
N THR A 285 0.44 1.64 7.42
CA THR A 285 -0.16 1.01 8.61
C THR A 285 -1.06 1.98 9.37
N ALA A 286 -0.61 3.20 9.61
CA ALA A 286 -1.36 4.25 10.28
C ALA A 286 -2.62 4.66 9.49
N ILE A 287 -2.56 4.70 8.15
CA ILE A 287 -3.73 4.93 7.31
C ILE A 287 -4.76 3.81 7.50
N LEU A 288 -4.35 2.53 7.45
CA LEU A 288 -5.27 1.40 7.64
C LEU A 288 -5.91 1.40 9.04
N LEU A 289 -5.12 1.65 10.08
CA LEU A 289 -5.63 1.76 11.44
C LEU A 289 -6.60 2.94 11.58
N THR A 290 -6.32 4.08 10.94
CA THR A 290 -7.23 5.23 10.94
C THR A 290 -8.54 4.91 10.21
N LEU A 291 -8.48 4.26 9.04
CA LEU A 291 -9.67 3.77 8.34
C LEU A 291 -10.47 2.81 9.21
N PHE A 292 -9.80 1.90 9.92
CA PHE A 292 -10.43 0.99 10.86
C PHE A 292 -11.13 1.70 12.02
N PHE A 293 -10.47 2.65 12.67
CA PHE A 293 -11.09 3.43 13.75
C PHE A 293 -12.27 4.27 13.25
N LEU A 294 -12.20 4.81 12.03
CA LEU A 294 -13.33 5.49 11.39
C LEU A 294 -14.48 4.54 11.09
N ALA A 295 -14.20 3.30 10.68
CA ALA A 295 -15.20 2.26 10.45
C ALA A 295 -15.88 1.81 11.76
N LEU A 296 -15.11 1.71 12.85
CA LEU A 296 -15.58 1.30 14.17
C LEU A 296 -16.45 2.33 14.87
N LYS A 297 -16.39 3.61 14.48
CA LYS A 297 -17.13 4.69 15.14
C LYS A 297 -18.65 4.53 14.92
N LYS A 298 -19.27 3.66 15.74
CA LYS A 298 -20.69 3.28 15.74
C LYS A 298 -21.26 3.61 17.13
N GLN A 299 -22.48 4.17 17.15
CA GLN A 299 -23.24 4.73 18.29
C GLN A 299 -23.07 6.26 18.43
N GLY A 300 -23.99 7.00 17.81
CA GLY A 300 -24.11 8.46 17.92
C GLY A 300 -23.14 9.28 17.06
N GLY A 301 -22.26 8.63 16.30
CA GLY A 301 -21.36 9.27 15.33
C GLY A 301 -21.94 9.32 13.92
N ILE A 302 -21.44 10.26 13.11
CA ILE A 302 -21.74 10.64 11.70
C ILE A 302 -22.68 9.71 10.90
N TRP A 303 -22.42 8.41 10.90
CA TRP A 303 -23.15 7.39 10.13
C TRP A 303 -24.49 6.94 10.76
N THR A 304 -24.65 7.11 12.07
CA THR A 304 -25.77 6.57 12.87
C THR A 304 -26.49 7.61 13.72
N THR A 305 -25.96 8.84 13.88
CA THR A 305 -26.76 9.92 14.48
C THR A 305 -27.91 10.20 13.53
N GLU A 306 -29.15 10.05 13.99
CA GLU A 306 -30.32 10.60 13.30
C GLU A 306 -30.01 12.04 12.96
N GLN A 307 -29.75 12.30 11.69
CA GLN A 307 -29.62 13.67 11.24
C GLN A 307 -31.02 14.27 11.33
N PRO A 308 -31.18 15.58 11.63
CA PRO A 308 -32.49 16.19 11.84
C PRO A 308 -33.51 15.91 10.73
N TRP A 309 -33.04 15.66 9.51
CA TRP A 309 -33.84 15.33 8.34
C TRP A 309 -34.31 13.86 8.24
N MET A 310 -33.68 12.92 8.97
CA MET A 310 -34.15 11.53 9.05
C MET A 310 -35.46 11.41 9.82
N ARG A 311 -35.78 12.39 10.67
CA ARG A 311 -37.03 12.44 11.44
C ARG A 311 -38.24 12.91 10.63
N THR A 312 -38.01 13.54 9.46
CA THR A 312 -39.09 14.12 8.65
C THR A 312 -39.80 13.11 7.74
N SER A 313 -39.19 11.97 7.40
CA SER A 313 -39.84 10.94 6.58
C SER A 313 -40.84 10.08 7.34
N GLU A 314 -40.83 10.12 8.67
CA GLU A 314 -41.72 9.33 9.53
C GLU A 314 -43.08 10.03 9.76
N LYS A 315 -43.17 11.34 9.50
CA LYS A 315 -44.39 12.13 9.72
C LYS A 315 -45.31 12.27 8.50
N SER A 316 -44.95 11.72 7.34
CA SER A 316 -45.72 11.89 6.10
C SER A 316 -46.49 10.65 5.64
N LEU A 317 -46.62 9.61 6.47
CA LEU A 317 -47.61 8.57 6.22
C LEU A 317 -48.92 9.01 6.90
N PRO A 318 -49.92 9.52 6.15
CA PRO A 318 -51.25 9.69 6.71
C PRO A 318 -51.71 8.32 7.21
N SER A 319 -52.11 8.25 8.48
CA SER A 319 -52.74 7.09 9.06
C SER A 319 -53.93 6.68 8.19
N VAL A 320 -53.81 5.56 7.47
CA VAL A 320 -54.85 4.96 6.62
C VAL A 320 -55.98 4.34 7.48
N GLU A 321 -56.16 4.78 8.72
CA GLU A 321 -57.12 4.19 9.67
C GLU A 321 -58.51 4.86 9.66
N GLU A 322 -58.73 5.94 8.90
CA GLU A 322 -59.99 6.69 9.00
C GLU A 322 -60.90 6.53 7.77
N ASN A 323 -61.18 5.29 7.33
CA ASN A 323 -62.26 5.04 6.36
C ASN A 323 -62.75 3.56 6.33
N ARG A 324 -63.10 2.99 7.49
CA ARG A 324 -63.81 1.69 7.55
C ARG A 324 -65.01 1.67 8.51
N SER A 325 -65.70 2.79 8.66
CA SER A 325 -67.03 2.80 9.28
C SER A 325 -67.91 3.88 8.67
N GLN A 326 -68.50 3.59 7.51
CA GLN A 326 -69.82 4.07 7.08
C GLN A 326 -70.43 3.07 6.10
#